data_AF-A0A662DU61-F1
#
_entry.id   AF-A0A662DU61-F1
#
_cell.length_a   1.000
_cell.length_b   1.000
_cell.length_c   1.000
_cell.angle_alpha   90.00
_cell.angle_beta   90.00
_cell.angle_gamma   90.00
#
_symmetry.space_group_name_H-M   'P 1'
#
loop_
_entity.id
_entity.type
_entity.pdbx_description
1 polymer ?
#
loop_
_entity_poly.entity_id
_entity_poly.type
_entity_poly.pdbx_seq_one_letter_code
_entity_poly.pdbx_strand_id
1 'polypeptide(L)'
;MESIRELYRVGNGPSSSHTMGPARAAARFKGQTAGTKSYRVTLYGSLAATGKGHLTDQAVINVLSPTPVEVFWKAEETLPLHPNGMKFEALNNEGTLLHQWVAYSVGGGAIRDADTWNMETKSIYPLSTMDNILAWCSENGTSLWEYVEESEGKEIWGFLDEIWHAMGKALKRGIANEGLLPGTLHLARKAASYHVKAINASHAVRVVGSVFAYALAVSEENAAGGIVVTAPTCGSAGVLPATLY
;
A
#
# COMPACT_ATOMS: atom_id res chain seq x y z
N MET A 1 -0.08 5.82 -17.00
CA MET A 1 0.50 4.94 -15.96
C MET A 1 2.00 4.99 -16.14
N GLU A 2 2.78 5.20 -15.09
CA GLU A 2 4.23 5.36 -15.22
C GLU A 2 4.92 4.01 -15.40
N SER A 3 4.51 3.03 -14.61
CA SER A 3 4.96 1.63 -14.63
C SER A 3 3.90 0.75 -13.95
N ILE A 4 3.77 -0.53 -14.34
CA ILE A 4 2.97 -1.52 -13.64
C ILE A 4 3.50 -1.79 -12.22
N ARG A 5 4.80 -1.54 -11.98
CA ARG A 5 5.42 -1.62 -10.66
C ARG A 5 4.83 -0.64 -9.65
N GLU A 6 4.13 0.39 -10.13
CA GLU A 6 3.40 1.31 -9.27
C GLU A 6 2.08 0.76 -8.75
N LEU A 7 1.47 -0.18 -9.49
CA LEU A 7 0.21 -0.82 -9.12
C LEU A 7 0.42 -1.86 -8.01
N TYR A 8 1.56 -2.53 -8.02
CA TYR A 8 1.91 -3.60 -7.09
C TYR A 8 2.98 -3.15 -6.11
N ARG A 9 2.58 -2.86 -4.87
CA ARG A 9 3.51 -2.46 -3.81
C ARG A 9 3.27 -3.33 -2.59
N VAL A 10 4.32 -3.96 -2.11
CA VAL A 10 4.30 -4.70 -0.84
C VAL A 10 4.29 -3.70 0.31
N GLY A 11 3.38 -3.84 1.25
CA GLY A 11 3.36 -3.02 2.45
C GLY A 11 2.24 -3.39 3.43
N ASN A 12 2.20 -2.69 4.55
CA ASN A 12 1.16 -2.90 5.56
C ASN A 12 -0.17 -2.28 5.14
N GLY A 13 -1.25 -3.03 5.32
CA GLY A 13 -2.60 -2.51 5.32
C GLY A 13 -2.87 -1.61 6.54
N PRO A 14 -4.09 -1.04 6.66
CA PRO A 14 -5.24 -1.26 5.80
C PRO A 14 -5.31 -0.35 4.56
N SER A 15 -4.46 0.69 4.46
CA SER A 15 -4.62 1.73 3.45
C SER A 15 -3.31 2.13 2.78
N SER A 16 -3.33 2.21 1.45
CA SER A 16 -2.17 2.68 0.70
C SER A 16 -1.90 4.17 0.96
N SER A 17 -2.94 5.00 1.08
CA SER A 17 -2.79 6.45 1.30
C SER A 17 -2.60 6.84 2.77
N HIS A 18 -3.17 6.06 3.70
CA HIS A 18 -3.15 6.39 5.14
C HIS A 18 -2.18 5.52 5.94
N THR A 19 -1.67 4.42 5.38
CA THR A 19 -0.69 3.55 6.05
C THR A 19 0.62 3.52 5.28
N MET A 20 0.61 3.04 4.04
CA MET A 20 1.85 2.87 3.26
C MET A 20 2.52 4.21 2.91
N GLY A 21 1.74 5.20 2.47
CA GLY A 21 2.26 6.54 2.16
C GLY A 21 2.96 7.18 3.37
N PRO A 22 2.29 7.32 4.52
CA PRO A 22 2.92 7.84 5.74
C PRO A 22 4.14 7.04 6.21
N ALA A 23 4.11 5.70 6.14
CA ALA A 23 5.27 4.87 6.46
C ALA A 23 6.48 5.16 5.54
N ARG A 24 6.24 5.31 4.23
CA ARG A 24 7.30 5.66 3.27
C ARG A 24 7.83 7.07 3.49
N ALA A 25 6.96 8.03 3.80
CA ALA A 25 7.37 9.39 4.14
C ALA A 25 8.25 9.39 5.40
N ALA A 26 7.83 8.67 6.45
CA ALA A 26 8.61 8.50 7.68
C ALA A 26 9.99 7.88 7.39
N ALA A 27 10.06 6.86 6.54
CA ALA A 27 11.32 6.21 6.17
C ALA A 27 12.27 7.16 5.44
N ARG A 28 11.73 7.94 4.49
CA ARG A 28 12.50 8.96 3.76
C ARG A 28 13.04 10.03 4.69
N PHE A 29 12.20 10.56 5.59
CA PHE A 29 12.61 11.56 6.57
C PHE A 29 13.69 11.04 7.52
N LYS A 30 13.51 9.82 8.06
CA LYS A 30 14.48 9.16 8.94
C LYS A 30 15.87 9.05 8.30
N GLY A 31 15.92 8.73 7.00
CA GLY A 31 17.17 8.64 6.24
C GLY A 31 17.92 9.98 6.12
N GLN A 32 17.21 11.11 6.21
CA GLN A 32 17.77 12.46 6.13
C GLN A 32 18.18 13.03 7.50
N THR A 33 17.70 12.44 8.59
CA THR A 33 17.82 12.99 9.95
C THR A 33 18.50 12.00 10.92
N ALA A 34 19.61 11.39 10.49
CA ALA A 34 20.38 10.47 11.32
C ALA A 34 20.84 11.12 12.64
N GLY A 35 20.76 10.38 13.75
CA GLY A 35 21.18 10.85 15.08
C GLY A 35 20.15 11.71 15.85
N THR A 36 18.97 11.95 15.26
CA THR A 36 17.84 12.65 15.89
C THR A 36 17.39 12.01 17.20
N LYS A 37 16.99 12.83 18.17
CA LYS A 37 16.68 12.41 19.54
C LYS A 37 15.19 12.22 19.78
N SER A 38 14.36 12.99 19.09
CA SER A 38 12.91 12.78 19.03
C SER A 38 12.33 13.31 17.73
N TYR A 39 11.20 12.75 17.32
CA TYR A 39 10.43 13.20 16.18
C TYR A 39 9.10 13.78 16.63
N ARG A 40 8.65 14.81 15.90
CA ARG A 40 7.28 15.29 15.94
C ARG A 40 6.67 15.14 14.56
N VAL A 41 5.48 14.56 14.50
CA VAL A 41 4.74 14.34 13.25
C VAL A 41 3.37 14.95 13.39
N THR A 42 3.02 15.87 12.49
CA THR A 42 1.70 16.49 12.43
C THR A 42 0.98 15.99 11.19
N LEU A 43 -0.19 15.39 11.39
CA LEU A 43 -1.08 14.92 10.33
C LEU A 43 -2.17 15.97 10.11
N TYR A 44 -2.54 16.20 8.85
CA TYR A 44 -3.49 17.25 8.43
C TYR A 44 -4.68 16.66 7.66
N GLY A 45 -5.78 17.41 7.60
CA GLY A 45 -6.93 17.14 6.74
C GLY A 45 -7.51 15.74 6.86
N SER A 46 -7.80 15.10 5.72
CA SER A 46 -8.38 13.75 5.67
C SER A 46 -7.48 12.68 6.30
N LEU A 47 -6.16 12.87 6.20
CA LEU A 47 -5.19 11.97 6.83
C LEU A 47 -5.31 12.01 8.36
N ALA A 48 -5.50 13.20 8.94
CA ALA A 48 -5.76 13.30 10.37
C ALA A 48 -7.16 12.83 10.76
N ALA A 49 -8.18 13.13 9.97
CA ALA A 49 -9.56 12.78 10.27
C ALA A 49 -9.79 11.26 10.39
N THR A 50 -9.15 10.47 9.52
CA THR A 50 -9.38 9.01 9.46
C THR A 50 -8.14 8.18 9.83
N GLY A 51 -6.99 8.80 10.06
CA GLY A 51 -5.73 8.08 10.19
C GLY A 51 -5.65 7.14 11.39
N LYS A 52 -6.36 7.42 12.49
CA LYS A 52 -6.44 6.48 13.64
C LYS A 52 -7.04 5.14 13.24
N GLY A 53 -8.14 5.16 12.48
CA GLY A 53 -8.78 3.93 11.96
C GLY A 53 -7.93 3.22 10.91
N HIS A 54 -7.02 3.93 10.26
CA HIS A 54 -6.08 3.40 9.27
C HIS A 54 -4.68 3.09 9.84
N LEU A 55 -4.51 3.16 11.16
CA LEU A 55 -3.24 2.88 11.85
C LEU A 55 -2.08 3.77 11.37
N THR A 56 -2.38 5.01 10.96
CA THR A 56 -1.37 5.94 10.41
C THR A 56 -0.27 6.27 11.40
N ASP A 57 -0.64 6.54 12.66
CA ASP A 57 0.28 6.77 13.76
C ASP A 57 1.17 5.57 14.00
N GLN A 58 0.58 4.37 14.10
CA GLN A 58 1.35 3.14 14.30
C GLN A 58 2.33 2.90 13.15
N ALA A 59 1.92 3.14 11.91
CA ALA A 59 2.76 3.00 10.73
C ALA A 59 3.97 3.95 10.77
N VAL A 60 3.75 5.22 11.16
CA VAL A 60 4.81 6.21 11.31
C VAL A 60 5.73 5.87 12.47
N ILE A 61 5.17 5.56 13.65
CA ILE A 61 5.91 5.24 14.87
C ILE A 61 6.80 4.00 14.65
N ASN A 62 6.27 2.96 14.03
CA ASN A 62 7.02 1.73 13.74
C ASN A 62 8.27 2.00 12.90
N VAL A 63 8.17 2.88 11.89
CA VAL A 63 9.28 3.22 11.01
C VAL A 63 10.31 4.10 11.72
N LEU A 64 9.87 5.06 12.53
CA LEU A 64 10.76 6.00 13.23
C LEU A 64 11.39 5.41 14.50
N SER A 65 10.82 4.34 15.05
CA SER A 65 11.37 3.56 16.16
C SER A 65 12.85 3.18 15.95
N PRO A 66 13.69 3.14 17.01
CA PRO A 66 13.36 3.32 18.44
C PRO A 66 13.31 4.78 18.92
N THR A 67 13.50 5.76 18.04
CA THR A 67 13.47 7.16 18.42
C THR A 67 12.05 7.56 18.85
N PRO A 68 11.88 8.25 20.00
CA PRO A 68 10.58 8.73 20.47
C PRO A 68 9.86 9.58 19.42
N VAL A 69 8.55 9.38 19.27
CA VAL A 69 7.71 10.10 18.30
C VAL A 69 6.48 10.66 18.99
N GLU A 70 6.20 11.94 18.76
CA GLU A 70 4.97 12.61 19.15
C GLU A 70 4.11 12.85 17.90
N VAL A 71 2.84 12.41 17.92
CA VAL A 71 1.92 12.53 16.77
C VAL A 71 0.77 13.49 17.09
N PHE A 72 0.65 14.54 16.28
CA PHE A 72 -0.42 15.54 16.36
C PHE A 72 -1.44 15.35 15.24
N TRP A 73 -2.72 15.56 15.56
CA TRP A 73 -3.85 15.37 14.67
C TRP A 73 -4.55 16.70 14.43
N LYS A 74 -4.51 17.22 13.20
CA LYS A 74 -5.14 18.48 12.82
C LYS A 74 -6.13 18.26 11.67
N ALA A 75 -7.28 17.65 11.99
CA ALA A 75 -8.30 17.30 10.98
C ALA A 75 -8.91 18.53 10.30
N GLU A 76 -9.02 19.66 11.01
CA GLU A 76 -9.62 20.90 10.50
C GLU A 76 -8.63 21.77 9.70
N GLU A 77 -7.32 21.47 9.75
CA GLU A 77 -6.30 22.19 9.00
C GLU A 77 -5.91 21.37 7.77
N THR A 78 -5.90 22.00 6.59
CA THR A 78 -5.44 21.38 5.35
C THR A 78 -4.20 22.08 4.84
N LEU A 79 -3.31 21.32 4.20
CA LEU A 79 -2.14 21.87 3.52
C LEU A 79 -2.47 22.17 2.05
N PRO A 80 -1.77 23.12 1.40
CA PRO A 80 -2.22 23.70 0.13
C PRO A 80 -2.31 22.74 -1.06
N LEU A 81 -1.46 21.69 -1.09
CA LEU A 81 -1.31 20.85 -2.28
C LEU A 81 -2.24 19.63 -2.29
N HIS A 82 -2.50 19.02 -1.13
CA HIS A 82 -3.31 17.80 -1.05
C HIS A 82 -3.90 17.61 0.35
N PRO A 83 -5.13 17.08 0.49
CA PRO A 83 -5.78 16.91 1.79
C PRO A 83 -5.09 15.87 2.71
N ASN A 84 -4.33 14.93 2.14
CA ASN A 84 -3.50 13.99 2.91
C ASN A 84 -2.09 14.56 3.18
N GLY A 85 -2.03 15.66 3.91
CA GLY A 85 -0.77 16.33 4.27
C GLY A 85 -0.18 15.81 5.58
N MET A 86 1.14 15.76 5.65
CA MET A 86 1.88 15.44 6.88
C MET A 86 3.16 16.28 6.97
N LYS A 87 3.49 16.74 8.17
CA LYS A 87 4.72 17.46 8.49
C LYS A 87 5.54 16.65 9.47
N PHE A 88 6.80 16.39 9.12
CA PHE A 88 7.78 15.74 9.98
C PHE A 88 8.77 16.77 10.52
N GLU A 89 9.13 16.64 11.78
CA GLU A 89 10.05 17.51 12.50
C GLU A 89 11.03 16.64 13.30
N ALA A 90 12.33 16.89 13.15
CA ALA A 90 13.41 16.25 13.88
C ALA A 90 13.94 17.19 14.97
N LEU A 91 14.04 16.70 16.21
CA LEU A 91 14.35 17.50 17.39
C LEU A 91 15.62 16.99 18.10
N ASN A 92 16.36 17.92 18.73
CA ASN A 92 17.49 17.60 19.62
C ASN A 92 17.01 17.25 21.04
N ASN A 93 17.96 17.00 21.98
CA ASN A 93 17.65 16.67 23.38
C ASN A 93 16.89 17.78 24.14
N GLU A 94 17.00 19.03 23.70
CA GLU A 94 16.38 20.20 24.33
C GLU A 94 15.03 20.54 23.67
N GLY A 95 14.61 19.78 22.65
CA GLY A 95 13.40 20.05 21.87
C GLY A 95 13.58 21.11 20.78
N THR A 96 14.81 21.48 20.43
CA THR A 96 15.11 22.41 19.34
C THR A 96 14.98 21.73 17.98
N LEU A 97 14.34 22.41 17.02
CA LEU A 97 14.14 21.93 15.65
C LEU A 97 15.48 21.87 14.88
N LEU A 98 15.83 20.67 14.43
CA LEU A 98 17.00 20.41 13.58
C LEU A 98 16.63 20.41 12.10
N HIS A 99 15.50 19.78 11.76
CA HIS A 99 15.05 19.64 10.39
C HIS A 99 13.53 19.48 10.35
N GLN A 100 12.91 19.92 9.25
CA GLN A 100 11.50 19.69 8.98
C GLN A 100 11.25 19.40 7.51
N TRP A 101 10.21 18.62 7.24
CA TRP A 101 9.80 18.28 5.88
C TRP A 101 8.29 18.08 5.81
N VAL A 102 7.68 18.57 4.72
CA VAL A 102 6.25 18.40 4.44
C VAL A 102 6.09 17.46 3.27
N ALA A 103 5.27 16.43 3.46
CA ALA A 103 4.96 15.43 2.47
C ALA A 103 3.44 15.25 2.32
N TYR A 104 3.03 14.71 1.19
CA TYR A 104 1.65 14.45 0.83
C TYR A 104 1.51 13.01 0.35
N SER A 105 0.51 12.29 0.85
CA SER A 105 0.17 10.98 0.28
C SER A 105 -0.91 11.10 -0.80
N VAL A 106 -0.51 10.89 -2.05
CA VAL A 106 -1.34 11.16 -3.24
C VAL A 106 -2.11 9.94 -3.76
N GLY A 107 -2.06 8.80 -3.06
CA GLY A 107 -2.76 7.56 -3.45
C GLY A 107 -1.83 6.43 -3.87
N GLY A 108 -2.32 5.19 -3.80
CA GLY A 108 -1.56 3.97 -4.14
C GLY A 108 -0.29 3.74 -3.30
N GLY A 109 -0.05 4.52 -2.23
CA GLY A 109 1.19 4.48 -1.46
C GLY A 109 2.32 5.33 -2.03
N ALA A 110 2.03 6.22 -3.00
CA ALA A 110 2.96 7.23 -3.47
C ALA A 110 2.97 8.45 -2.53
N ILE A 111 4.12 9.14 -2.50
CA ILE A 111 4.32 10.37 -1.74
C ILE A 111 4.91 11.45 -2.64
N ARG A 112 4.49 12.70 -2.45
CA ARG A 112 5.05 13.89 -3.09
C ARG A 112 5.36 14.95 -2.03
N ASP A 113 6.26 15.85 -2.35
CA ASP A 113 6.58 17.06 -1.57
C ASP A 113 6.38 18.30 -2.45
N ALA A 114 6.63 19.50 -1.91
CA ALA A 114 6.42 20.75 -2.66
C ALA A 114 7.32 20.83 -3.92
N ASP A 115 8.55 20.30 -3.84
CA ASP A 115 9.52 20.35 -4.94
C ASP A 115 9.16 19.37 -6.05
N THR A 116 8.67 18.19 -5.68
CA THR A 116 8.28 17.12 -6.62
C THR A 116 6.84 17.22 -7.11
N TRP A 117 6.07 18.21 -6.62
CA TRP A 117 4.63 18.31 -6.93
C TRP A 117 4.35 18.42 -8.44
N ASN A 118 5.06 19.33 -9.11
CA ASN A 118 4.92 19.61 -10.54
C ASN A 118 5.90 18.82 -11.42
N MET A 119 6.72 17.93 -10.84
CA MET A 119 7.60 17.10 -11.65
C MET A 119 6.75 16.08 -12.40
N GLU A 120 6.77 16.18 -13.74
CA GLU A 120 6.25 15.12 -14.58
C GLU A 120 7.09 13.87 -14.40
N THR A 121 6.41 12.81 -14.01
CA THR A 121 6.97 11.49 -13.94
C THR A 121 7.00 10.89 -15.32
N LYS A 122 8.19 10.45 -15.76
CA LYS A 122 8.39 9.89 -17.09
C LYS A 122 7.68 8.53 -17.18
N SER A 123 6.65 8.43 -18.00
CA SER A 123 6.04 7.14 -18.32
C SER A 123 6.99 6.32 -19.18
N ILE A 124 7.17 5.04 -18.83
CA ILE A 124 7.97 4.11 -19.63
C ILE A 124 7.16 3.48 -20.76
N TYR A 125 5.82 3.59 -20.69
CA TYR A 125 4.94 3.10 -21.74
C TYR A 125 4.74 4.19 -22.81
N PRO A 126 5.20 3.96 -24.05
CA PRO A 126 5.08 4.96 -25.11
C PRO A 126 3.63 5.17 -25.58
N LEU A 127 2.77 4.15 -25.43
CA LEU A 127 1.38 4.17 -25.88
C LEU A 127 0.43 4.37 -24.69
N SER A 128 -0.57 5.22 -24.86
CA SER A 128 -1.48 5.66 -23.79
C SER A 128 -2.89 5.08 -23.85
N THR A 129 -3.25 4.41 -24.95
CA THR A 129 -4.61 3.87 -25.18
C THR A 129 -4.55 2.39 -25.53
N MET A 130 -5.55 1.62 -25.09
CA MET A 130 -5.65 0.19 -25.41
C MET A 130 -5.65 -0.07 -26.92
N ASP A 131 -6.37 0.74 -27.71
CA ASP A 131 -6.45 0.56 -29.17
C ASP A 131 -5.06 0.63 -29.83
N ASN A 132 -4.25 1.63 -29.48
CA ASN A 132 -2.88 1.74 -29.98
C ASN A 132 -1.99 0.58 -29.51
N ILE A 133 -2.15 0.10 -28.28
CA ILE A 133 -1.38 -1.05 -27.76
C ILE A 133 -1.74 -2.31 -28.53
N LEU A 134 -3.03 -2.56 -28.77
CA LEU A 134 -3.50 -3.72 -29.53
C LEU A 134 -3.06 -3.66 -31.00
N ALA A 135 -3.10 -2.47 -31.62
CA ALA A 135 -2.58 -2.26 -32.96
C ALA A 135 -1.08 -2.58 -33.02
N TRP A 136 -0.29 -2.05 -32.08
CA TRP A 136 1.14 -2.32 -31.98
C TRP A 136 1.43 -3.82 -31.80
N CYS A 137 0.71 -4.50 -30.90
CA CYS A 137 0.83 -5.95 -30.71
C CYS A 137 0.54 -6.72 -32.01
N SER A 138 -0.53 -6.34 -32.72
CA SER A 138 -0.89 -6.95 -34.00
C SER A 138 0.16 -6.73 -35.09
N GLU A 139 0.75 -5.54 -35.16
CA GLU A 139 1.77 -5.17 -36.15
C GLU A 139 3.11 -5.86 -35.90
N ASN A 140 3.48 -6.03 -34.63
CA ASN A 140 4.75 -6.62 -34.22
C ASN A 140 4.66 -8.14 -33.97
N GLY A 141 3.48 -8.73 -34.09
CA GLY A 141 3.26 -10.16 -33.82
C GLY A 141 3.49 -10.54 -32.36
N THR A 142 3.28 -9.60 -31.43
CA THR A 142 3.48 -9.79 -29.99
C THR A 142 2.14 -9.80 -29.25
N SER A 143 2.18 -10.34 -28.04
CA SER A 143 1.09 -10.35 -27.08
C SER A 143 1.21 -9.19 -26.08
N LEU A 144 0.13 -8.93 -25.31
CA LEU A 144 0.10 -7.82 -24.36
C LEU A 144 1.19 -7.92 -23.27
N TRP A 145 1.52 -9.12 -22.81
CA TRP A 145 2.54 -9.30 -21.77
C TRP A 145 3.96 -9.10 -22.30
N GLU A 146 4.21 -9.39 -23.59
CA GLU A 146 5.48 -9.08 -24.26
C GLU A 146 5.65 -7.57 -24.43
N TYR A 147 4.59 -6.82 -24.74
CA TYR A 147 4.65 -5.34 -24.73
C TYR A 147 5.01 -4.78 -23.35
N VAL A 148 4.50 -5.40 -22.28
CA VAL A 148 4.87 -5.04 -20.91
C VAL A 148 6.35 -5.33 -20.65
N GLU A 149 6.86 -6.50 -21.03
CA GLU A 149 8.30 -6.83 -20.90
C GLU A 149 9.18 -5.87 -21.72
N GLU A 150 8.80 -5.56 -22.95
CA GLU A 150 9.54 -4.65 -23.83
C GLU A 150 9.64 -3.24 -23.22
N SER A 151 8.56 -2.78 -22.57
CA SER A 151 8.51 -1.46 -21.94
C SER A 151 9.17 -1.42 -20.55
N GLU A 152 9.05 -2.49 -19.77
CA GLU A 152 9.49 -2.56 -18.36
C GLU A 152 10.87 -3.19 -18.17
N GLY A 153 11.41 -3.85 -19.20
CA GLY A 153 12.62 -4.67 -19.15
C GLY A 153 12.40 -6.07 -18.55
N LYS A 154 13.33 -7.00 -18.85
CA LYS A 154 13.26 -8.41 -18.39
C LYS A 154 13.25 -8.57 -16.87
N GLU A 155 13.76 -7.59 -16.14
CA GLU A 155 13.74 -7.55 -14.68
C GLU A 155 12.33 -7.43 -14.10
N ILE A 156 11.31 -7.14 -14.93
CA ILE A 156 9.91 -7.19 -14.51
C ILE A 156 9.51 -8.55 -13.96
N TRP A 157 10.05 -9.64 -14.49
CA TRP A 157 9.70 -10.99 -14.04
C TRP A 157 10.19 -11.30 -12.64
N GLY A 158 11.40 -10.84 -12.28
CA GLY A 158 11.90 -10.97 -10.90
C GLY A 158 11.02 -10.20 -9.92
N PHE A 159 10.62 -8.99 -10.29
CA PHE A 159 9.67 -8.20 -9.50
C PHE A 159 8.30 -8.88 -9.37
N LEU A 160 7.71 -9.35 -10.47
CA LEU A 160 6.39 -10.02 -10.45
C LEU A 160 6.42 -11.33 -9.65
N ASP A 161 7.55 -12.05 -9.66
CA ASP A 161 7.75 -13.23 -8.82
C ASP A 161 7.75 -12.86 -7.31
N GLU A 162 8.43 -11.79 -6.92
CA GLU A 162 8.38 -11.28 -5.54
C GLU A 162 6.96 -10.88 -5.13
N ILE A 163 6.24 -10.21 -6.02
CA ILE A 163 4.84 -9.81 -5.83
C ILE A 163 3.94 -11.04 -5.66
N TRP A 164 4.07 -12.03 -6.53
CA TRP A 164 3.34 -13.29 -6.47
C TRP A 164 3.56 -13.98 -5.11
N HIS A 165 4.82 -14.15 -4.71
CA HIS A 165 5.16 -14.77 -3.42
C HIS A 165 4.62 -13.98 -2.22
N ALA A 166 4.66 -12.63 -2.27
CA ALA A 166 4.10 -11.79 -1.23
C ALA A 166 2.57 -11.94 -1.12
N MET A 167 1.88 -12.00 -2.26
CA MET A 167 0.44 -12.27 -2.35
C MET A 167 0.08 -13.63 -1.74
N GLY A 168 0.79 -14.69 -2.13
CA GLY A 168 0.58 -16.03 -1.57
C GLY A 168 0.84 -16.11 -0.07
N LYS A 169 1.84 -15.38 0.45
CA LYS A 169 2.09 -15.27 1.90
C LYS A 169 0.96 -14.56 2.63
N ALA A 170 0.40 -13.48 2.06
CA ALA A 170 -0.75 -12.79 2.64
C ALA A 170 -1.99 -13.70 2.69
N LEU A 171 -2.29 -14.40 1.60
CA LEU A 171 -3.38 -15.37 1.53
C LEU A 171 -3.22 -16.45 2.61
N LYS A 172 -2.03 -17.06 2.71
CA LYS A 172 -1.74 -18.11 3.71
C LYS A 172 -1.95 -17.64 5.14
N ARG A 173 -1.54 -16.42 5.49
CA ARG A 173 -1.82 -15.84 6.81
C ARG A 173 -3.32 -15.65 7.01
N GLY A 174 -4.02 -15.10 6.02
CA GLY A 174 -5.45 -14.81 6.12
C GLY A 174 -6.33 -16.04 6.29
N ILE A 175 -6.01 -17.16 5.63
CA ILE A 175 -6.74 -18.42 5.83
C ILE A 175 -6.41 -19.13 7.14
N ALA A 176 -5.25 -18.80 7.76
CA ALA A 176 -4.82 -19.38 9.02
C ALA A 176 -5.26 -18.57 10.25
N ASN A 177 -5.50 -17.27 10.08
CA ASN A 177 -5.85 -16.36 11.16
C ASN A 177 -7.36 -16.36 11.43
N GLU A 178 -7.72 -16.49 12.71
CA GLU A 178 -9.08 -16.36 13.22
C GLU A 178 -9.18 -15.19 14.21
N GLY A 179 -10.38 -14.95 14.75
CA GLY A 179 -10.63 -13.90 15.75
C GLY A 179 -11.27 -12.65 15.16
N LEU A 180 -11.10 -11.52 15.85
CA LEU A 180 -11.73 -10.25 15.50
C LEU A 180 -10.74 -9.32 14.80
N LEU A 181 -11.20 -8.60 13.78
CA LEU A 181 -10.46 -7.51 13.17
C LEU A 181 -10.37 -6.32 14.15
N PRO A 182 -9.25 -5.59 14.12
CA PRO A 182 -9.09 -4.38 14.93
C PRO A 182 -10.05 -3.27 14.49
N GLY A 183 -10.23 -2.27 15.36
CA GLY A 183 -11.16 -1.15 15.14
C GLY A 183 -12.48 -1.31 15.88
N THR A 184 -13.36 -0.31 15.76
CA THR A 184 -14.57 -0.19 16.60
C THR A 184 -15.70 -1.14 16.24
N LEU A 185 -15.66 -1.72 15.03
CA LEU A 185 -16.71 -2.61 14.54
C LEU A 185 -16.54 -4.06 15.03
N HIS A 186 -15.37 -4.42 15.56
CA HIS A 186 -15.06 -5.76 16.08
C HIS A 186 -15.53 -6.90 15.15
N LEU A 187 -15.29 -6.75 13.84
CA LEU A 187 -15.79 -7.69 12.84
C LEU A 187 -15.04 -9.02 12.93
N ALA A 188 -15.76 -10.14 13.02
CA ALA A 188 -15.14 -11.45 13.06
C ALA A 188 -14.57 -11.84 11.68
N ARG A 189 -13.32 -12.33 11.68
CA ARG A 189 -12.71 -12.99 10.53
C ARG A 189 -13.53 -14.22 10.15
N LYS A 190 -13.68 -14.46 8.85
CA LYS A 190 -14.43 -15.57 8.28
C LYS A 190 -13.63 -16.37 7.28
N ALA A 191 -12.53 -15.84 6.73
CA ALA A 191 -11.78 -16.50 5.65
C ALA A 191 -11.42 -17.97 5.95
N ALA A 192 -10.87 -18.25 7.14
CA ALA A 192 -10.55 -19.60 7.58
C ALA A 192 -11.76 -20.56 7.52
N SER A 193 -12.90 -20.13 8.09
CA SER A 193 -14.13 -20.93 8.10
C SER A 193 -14.71 -21.18 6.71
N TYR A 194 -14.64 -20.19 5.81
CA TYR A 194 -15.11 -20.35 4.43
C TYR A 194 -14.15 -21.23 3.62
N HIS A 195 -12.85 -21.14 3.86
CA HIS A 195 -11.86 -22.00 3.23
C HIS A 195 -12.11 -23.47 3.58
N VAL A 196 -12.27 -23.79 4.88
CA VAL A 196 -12.58 -25.16 5.34
C VAL A 196 -13.88 -25.69 4.72
N LYS A 197 -14.91 -24.85 4.60
CA LYS A 197 -16.17 -25.24 3.94
C LYS A 197 -15.97 -25.52 2.45
N ALA A 198 -15.21 -24.68 1.74
CA ALA A 198 -14.97 -24.81 0.31
C ALA A 198 -14.19 -26.10 -0.03
N ILE A 199 -13.12 -26.40 0.71
CA ILE A 199 -12.27 -27.60 0.45
C ILE A 199 -12.98 -28.92 0.76
N ASN A 200 -14.06 -28.90 1.55
CA ASN A 200 -14.87 -30.07 1.87
C ASN A 200 -16.13 -30.17 0.99
N ALA A 201 -16.35 -29.20 0.09
CA ALA A 201 -17.50 -29.19 -0.80
C ALA A 201 -17.24 -29.98 -2.09
N SER A 202 -18.32 -30.13 -2.88
CA SER A 202 -18.26 -30.66 -4.24
C SER A 202 -17.31 -29.83 -5.11
N HIS A 203 -16.82 -30.40 -6.21
CA HIS A 203 -15.84 -29.74 -7.08
C HIS A 203 -16.30 -28.35 -7.55
N ALA A 204 -17.55 -28.22 -8.01
CA ALA A 204 -18.09 -26.93 -8.47
C ALA A 204 -18.12 -25.87 -7.36
N VAL A 205 -18.53 -26.25 -6.14
CA VAL A 205 -18.59 -25.33 -4.99
C VAL A 205 -17.20 -25.01 -4.46
N ARG A 206 -16.26 -25.96 -4.53
CA ARG A 206 -14.87 -25.76 -4.12
C ARG A 206 -14.20 -24.64 -4.90
N VAL A 207 -14.35 -24.62 -6.23
CA VAL A 207 -13.74 -23.60 -7.09
C VAL A 207 -14.21 -22.20 -6.69
N VAL A 208 -15.53 -21.98 -6.67
CA VAL A 208 -16.10 -20.67 -6.35
C VAL A 208 -15.87 -20.29 -4.87
N GLY A 209 -16.00 -21.26 -3.97
CA GLY A 209 -15.80 -21.07 -2.54
C GLY A 209 -14.35 -20.72 -2.17
N SER A 210 -13.36 -21.31 -2.87
CA SER A 210 -11.95 -21.00 -2.67
C SER A 210 -11.64 -19.57 -3.08
N VAL A 211 -12.10 -19.11 -4.25
CA VAL A 211 -11.91 -17.72 -4.69
C VAL A 211 -12.50 -16.74 -3.66
N PHE A 212 -13.71 -17.01 -3.17
CA PHE A 212 -14.31 -16.17 -2.12
C PHE A 212 -13.48 -16.17 -0.83
N ALA A 213 -13.06 -17.35 -0.37
CA ALA A 213 -12.27 -17.49 0.85
C ALA A 213 -10.90 -16.79 0.74
N TYR A 214 -10.25 -16.87 -0.42
CA TYR A 214 -8.95 -16.24 -0.68
C TYR A 214 -9.05 -14.72 -0.79
N ALA A 215 -10.09 -14.20 -1.45
CA ALA A 215 -10.34 -12.76 -1.52
C ALA A 215 -10.57 -12.19 -0.12
N LEU A 216 -11.35 -12.91 0.68
CA LEU A 216 -11.61 -12.53 2.06
C LEU A 216 -10.36 -12.64 2.94
N ALA A 217 -9.56 -13.70 2.79
CA ALA A 217 -8.32 -13.91 3.54
C ALA A 217 -7.37 -12.71 3.42
N VAL A 218 -7.10 -12.26 2.19
CA VAL A 218 -6.21 -11.12 1.96
C VAL A 218 -6.84 -9.80 2.41
N SER A 219 -8.16 -9.64 2.25
CA SER A 219 -8.87 -8.44 2.70
C SER A 219 -8.88 -8.32 4.23
N GLU A 220 -9.04 -9.44 4.94
CA GLU A 220 -8.96 -9.51 6.40
C GLU A 220 -7.53 -9.27 6.90
N GLU A 221 -6.51 -9.80 6.22
CA GLU A 221 -5.11 -9.48 6.52
C GLU A 221 -4.81 -7.99 6.31
N ASN A 222 -5.32 -7.39 5.24
CA ASN A 222 -5.21 -5.96 5.00
C ASN A 222 -5.86 -5.18 6.16
N ALA A 223 -7.11 -5.50 6.50
CA ALA A 223 -7.86 -4.82 7.56
C ALA A 223 -7.18 -4.93 8.94
N ALA A 224 -6.44 -6.01 9.19
CA ALA A 224 -5.70 -6.22 10.42
C ALA A 224 -4.31 -5.55 10.47
N GLY A 225 -3.93 -4.78 9.44
CA GLY A 225 -2.61 -4.14 9.36
C GLY A 225 -1.48 -5.07 8.92
N GLY A 226 -1.82 -6.26 8.43
CA GLY A 226 -0.87 -7.25 7.90
C GLY A 226 -0.20 -6.77 6.61
N ILE A 227 0.87 -7.47 6.24
CA ILE A 227 1.57 -7.22 4.96
C ILE A 227 0.71 -7.76 3.82
N VAL A 228 0.38 -6.91 2.86
CA VAL A 228 -0.37 -7.22 1.63
C VAL A 228 0.32 -6.59 0.42
N VAL A 229 -0.18 -6.89 -0.77
CA VAL A 229 0.25 -6.24 -2.01
C VAL A 229 -0.90 -5.41 -2.57
N THR A 230 -0.65 -4.16 -2.92
CA THR A 230 -1.65 -3.34 -3.61
C THR A 230 -2.01 -3.93 -4.97
N ALA A 231 -3.29 -3.89 -5.36
CA ALA A 231 -3.72 -4.34 -6.69
C ALA A 231 -5.01 -3.64 -7.15
N PRO A 232 -4.99 -2.34 -7.53
CA PRO A 232 -3.87 -1.40 -7.45
C PRO A 232 -3.80 -0.64 -6.11
N THR A 233 -4.69 -0.94 -5.16
CA THR A 233 -4.72 -0.35 -3.81
C THR A 233 -4.86 -1.44 -2.76
N CYS A 234 -4.59 -1.13 -1.49
CA CYS A 234 -4.77 -2.02 -0.35
C CYS A 234 -6.21 -2.52 -0.24
N GLY A 235 -7.20 -1.64 -0.49
CA GLY A 235 -8.62 -1.99 -0.39
C GLY A 235 -9.08 -3.05 -1.40
N SER A 236 -8.36 -3.23 -2.51
CA SER A 236 -8.64 -4.24 -3.54
C SER A 236 -7.60 -5.37 -3.57
N ALA A 237 -6.71 -5.43 -2.57
CA ALA A 237 -5.58 -6.35 -2.53
C ALA A 237 -5.97 -7.83 -2.61
N GLY A 238 -7.20 -8.20 -2.24
CA GLY A 238 -7.65 -9.59 -2.26
C GLY A 238 -8.10 -10.12 -3.62
N VAL A 239 -8.41 -9.26 -4.59
CA VAL A 239 -9.03 -9.70 -5.85
C VAL A 239 -8.05 -10.53 -6.69
N LEU A 240 -6.88 -9.99 -6.97
CA LEU A 240 -5.88 -10.65 -7.81
C LEU A 240 -5.37 -11.97 -7.21
N PRO A 241 -4.88 -12.05 -5.95
CA PRO A 241 -4.46 -13.32 -5.36
C PRO A 241 -5.56 -14.39 -5.36
N ALA A 242 -6.81 -14.00 -5.16
CA ALA A 242 -7.92 -14.95 -5.17
C ALA A 242 -8.18 -15.61 -6.52
N THR A 243 -7.82 -14.94 -7.62
CA THR A 243 -7.94 -15.50 -8.98
C THR A 243 -6.73 -16.32 -9.40
N LEU A 244 -5.61 -16.13 -8.72
CA LEU A 244 -4.31 -16.69 -9.08
C LEU A 244 -3.99 -18.00 -8.37
N TYR A 245 -4.58 -18.23 -7.18
CA TYR A 245 -4.41 -19.40 -6.34
C TYR A 245 -5.72 -20.17 -6.17
#